data_AF-A0A6P6B7X1-F1
#
_entry.id   AF-A0A6P6B7X1-F1
#
_cell.length_a   1.000
_cell.length_b   1.000
_cell.length_c   1.000
_cell.angle_alpha   90.00
_cell.angle_beta   90.00
_cell.angle_gamma   90.00
#
_symmetry.space_group_name_H-M   'P 1'
#
loop_
_entity.id
_entity.type
_entity.pdbx_description
1 polymer ?
#
loop_
_entity_poly.entity_id
_entity_poly.type
_entity_poly.pdbx_seq_one_letter_code
_entity_poly.pdbx_strand_id
1 'polypeptide(L)'
;MASTIVNAPYTVPSVKGFDTQNYVGLRLISSLRFNSGRTSISERSQRLLVVRASERHDGHLKKIEMSIEECEAAVVAGNVPEAPPVPPKPAAPVGTPVIQPLQLSRRPRRNRQSPALRASFQETSQEDTPIGAMPGCYRLGWRHGLVEEVAKARDVGVNSIVLFPKVPDALKSPSGDEAYNDNGLVPRTIQLLKDKYPDLVIYTDVALDPYSSDGHDGIVREDGVIMNDETVHQLCKQAVSQARAGADVVSPSDMMDGRVGAIRAALDADGFHHVSIMSYSAKYASSFYGPFREALDSNPRFGDKKTYQMNPANYREALVEAHEDEAEGADILLVKPGLPYLDIIRLLRDRSALPIAAYQVSGEYSMIKAGGVLKMIDEERVMMESLMCLRRAGADIILTYFALQAARCLCGG
;
A
#
# COMPACT_ATOMS: atom_id res chain seq x y z
N MET A 1 -32.11 18.58 17.46
CA MET A 1 -31.86 17.36 16.66
C MET A 1 -32.79 16.28 17.19
N ALA A 2 -33.62 15.68 16.33
CA ALA A 2 -34.31 14.44 16.65
C ALA A 2 -33.51 13.31 15.99
N SER A 3 -33.00 12.37 16.78
CA SER A 3 -32.34 11.17 16.26
C SER A 3 -33.39 10.10 15.99
N THR A 4 -33.46 9.62 14.75
CA THR A 4 -34.35 8.51 14.38
C THR A 4 -33.73 7.20 14.86
N ILE A 5 -34.44 6.44 15.69
CA ILE A 5 -34.02 5.09 16.09
C ILE A 5 -34.39 4.14 14.95
N VAL A 6 -33.38 3.51 14.33
CA VAL A 6 -33.60 2.45 13.34
C VAL A 6 -33.71 1.11 14.08
N ASN A 7 -34.94 0.63 14.26
CA ASN A 7 -35.21 -0.75 14.67
C ASN A 7 -35.42 -1.60 13.41
N ALA A 8 -34.34 -2.02 12.75
CA ALA A 8 -34.43 -2.96 11.63
C ALA A 8 -34.14 -4.38 12.13
N PRO A 9 -35.00 -5.39 11.88
CA PRO A 9 -34.68 -6.79 12.15
C PRO A 9 -33.54 -7.26 11.22
N TYR A 10 -32.65 -8.11 11.76
CA TYR A 10 -31.47 -8.68 11.09
C TYR A 10 -31.84 -9.64 9.95
N THR A 11 -32.35 -9.10 8.84
CA THR A 11 -32.37 -9.78 7.53
C THR A 11 -32.16 -8.70 6.48
N VAL A 12 -30.95 -8.65 5.91
CA VAL A 12 -30.59 -7.71 4.84
C VAL A 12 -31.17 -8.24 3.52
N PRO A 13 -32.13 -7.57 2.86
CA PRO A 13 -32.45 -7.87 1.47
C PRO A 13 -31.40 -7.22 0.57
N SER A 14 -31.07 -7.83 -0.57
CA SER A 14 -30.14 -7.26 -1.55
C SER A 14 -30.59 -5.85 -1.94
N VAL A 15 -29.76 -4.84 -1.67
CA VAL A 15 -30.05 -3.46 -2.05
C VAL A 15 -29.94 -3.34 -3.57
N LYS A 16 -31.08 -3.14 -4.25
CA LYS A 16 -31.12 -2.65 -5.63
C LYS A 16 -30.84 -1.15 -5.64
N GLY A 17 -29.88 -0.74 -6.47
CA GLY A 17 -29.75 0.57 -7.10
C GLY A 17 -29.91 1.82 -6.22
N PHE A 18 -28.79 2.38 -5.75
CA PHE A 18 -28.76 3.75 -5.25
C PHE A 18 -28.77 4.73 -6.44
N ASP A 19 -29.82 5.56 -6.53
CA ASP A 19 -29.93 6.64 -7.50
C ASP A 19 -29.12 7.86 -7.01
N THR A 20 -28.08 8.22 -7.77
CA THR A 20 -27.11 9.28 -7.43
C THR A 20 -27.55 10.65 -7.93
N GLN A 21 -28.78 11.04 -7.65
CA GLN A 21 -29.22 12.42 -7.82
C GLN A 21 -30.02 12.85 -6.59
N ASN A 22 -29.32 13.42 -5.60
CA ASN A 22 -29.78 14.49 -4.70
C ASN A 22 -28.98 14.48 -3.38
N TYR A 23 -27.68 14.79 -3.42
CA TYR A 23 -27.00 15.42 -2.28
C TYR A 23 -25.83 16.27 -2.80
N VAL A 24 -26.13 17.53 -3.11
CA VAL A 24 -25.12 18.60 -3.21
C VAL A 24 -25.54 19.69 -2.24
N GLY A 25 -24.58 20.11 -1.41
CA GLY A 25 -24.78 20.96 -0.25
C GLY A 25 -25.26 22.39 -0.53
N LEU A 26 -25.54 23.07 0.58
CA LEU A 26 -25.56 24.53 0.75
C LEU A 26 -26.63 25.28 -0.06
N ARG A 27 -27.84 25.43 0.50
CA ARG A 27 -28.74 26.53 0.12
C ARG A 27 -28.24 27.84 0.73
N LEU A 28 -27.83 28.78 -0.12
CA LEU A 28 -27.51 30.15 0.28
C LEU A 28 -28.81 30.99 0.35
N ILE A 29 -28.89 31.82 1.40
CA ILE A 29 -30.00 32.70 1.73
C ILE A 29 -30.18 33.81 0.69
N SER A 30 -31.42 34.10 0.38
CA SER A 30 -31.89 35.18 -0.48
C SER A 30 -31.59 36.57 0.09
N SER A 31 -31.03 37.44 -0.75
CA SER A 31 -31.57 38.77 -1.12
C SER A 31 -30.44 39.77 -1.34
N LEU A 32 -30.38 40.35 -2.54
CA LEU A 32 -30.01 41.74 -2.82
C LEU A 32 -30.24 41.99 -4.31
N ARG A 33 -31.21 42.86 -4.60
CA ARG A 33 -31.42 43.47 -5.93
C ARG A 33 -30.25 44.40 -6.22
N PHE A 34 -29.80 44.52 -7.47
CA PHE A 34 -29.63 45.83 -8.11
C PHE A 34 -29.41 45.75 -9.64
N ASN A 35 -29.96 46.78 -10.26
CA ASN A 35 -30.09 47.24 -11.65
C ASN A 35 -29.11 46.80 -12.75
N SER A 36 -29.73 46.79 -13.94
CA SER A 36 -29.18 46.92 -15.28
C SER A 36 -28.23 48.10 -15.48
N GLY A 37 -27.10 47.85 -16.16
CA GLY A 37 -26.25 48.86 -16.78
C GLY A 37 -25.36 48.23 -17.86
N ARG A 38 -25.47 48.71 -19.10
CA ARG A 38 -24.55 48.43 -20.22
C ARG A 38 -23.19 49.10 -19.97
N THR A 39 -22.07 48.47 -20.36
CA THR A 39 -21.04 49.04 -21.28
C THR A 39 -19.84 48.11 -21.56
N SER A 40 -19.48 48.08 -22.85
CA SER A 40 -18.17 47.90 -23.52
C SER A 40 -17.23 46.72 -23.26
N ILE A 41 -16.89 46.08 -24.38
CA ILE A 41 -15.88 45.03 -24.61
C ILE A 41 -14.47 45.64 -24.66
N SER A 42 -13.49 44.95 -24.09
CA SER A 42 -12.04 45.15 -24.35
C SER A 42 -11.39 43.78 -24.53
N GLU A 43 -10.84 43.56 -25.73
CA GLU A 43 -10.11 42.37 -26.14
C GLU A 43 -8.76 42.25 -25.43
N ARG A 44 -8.42 41.04 -24.94
CA ARG A 44 -7.04 40.66 -24.61
C ARG A 44 -6.67 39.33 -25.25
N SER A 45 -5.60 39.43 -26.03
CA SER A 45 -4.94 38.43 -26.87
C SER A 45 -4.63 37.08 -26.19
N GLN A 46 -5.05 35.99 -26.83
CA GLN A 46 -4.59 34.63 -26.54
C GLN A 46 -3.22 34.38 -27.20
N ARG A 47 -2.22 34.00 -26.42
CA ARG A 47 -0.95 33.44 -26.94
C ARG A 47 -1.13 31.95 -27.18
N LEU A 48 -1.18 31.54 -28.45
CA LEU A 48 -1.08 30.14 -28.88
C LEU A 48 0.41 29.75 -28.95
N LEU A 49 0.78 28.67 -28.26
CA LEU A 49 2.07 28.01 -28.44
C LEU A 49 1.99 27.08 -29.66
N VAL A 50 2.83 27.32 -30.66
CA VAL A 50 2.99 26.46 -31.84
C VAL A 50 4.28 25.65 -31.66
N VAL A 51 4.19 24.32 -31.68
CA VAL A 51 5.36 23.43 -31.77
C VAL A 51 5.57 23.06 -33.23
N ARG A 52 6.68 23.50 -33.82
CA ARG A 52 7.13 23.11 -35.17
C ARG A 52 8.01 21.87 -35.07
N ALA A 53 7.69 20.80 -35.80
CA ALA A 53 8.61 19.71 -36.09
C ALA A 53 9.64 20.19 -37.13
N SER A 54 10.94 20.04 -36.86
CA SER A 54 12.03 20.46 -37.74
C SER A 54 12.22 19.50 -38.92
N GLU A 55 12.64 20.07 -40.05
CA GLU A 55 12.80 19.46 -41.37
C GLU A 55 14.06 18.56 -41.54
N ARG A 56 13.85 17.51 -42.33
CA ARG A 56 14.72 16.80 -43.31
C ARG A 56 16.15 16.40 -42.91
N HIS A 57 16.34 15.08 -42.79
CA HIS A 57 17.59 14.41 -43.14
C HIS A 57 17.45 13.74 -44.52
N ASP A 58 18.24 14.22 -45.48
CA ASP A 58 18.47 13.57 -46.77
C ASP A 58 19.31 12.30 -46.55
N GLY A 59 18.68 11.14 -46.72
CA GLY A 59 19.33 9.84 -46.73
C GLY A 59 18.44 8.85 -47.44
N HIS A 60 18.94 8.26 -48.53
CA HIS A 60 18.25 7.30 -49.40
C HIS A 60 17.63 6.14 -48.60
N LEU A 61 16.36 6.28 -48.21
CA LEU A 61 15.55 5.16 -47.73
C LEU A 61 14.84 4.55 -48.92
N LYS A 62 15.18 3.29 -49.20
CA LYS A 62 14.50 2.44 -50.18
C LYS A 62 12.99 2.51 -49.97
N LYS A 63 12.27 2.64 -51.08
CA LYS A 63 10.83 2.86 -51.15
C LYS A 63 10.05 1.61 -50.71
N ILE A 64 9.29 1.78 -49.63
CA ILE A 64 7.90 1.32 -49.34
C ILE A 64 7.56 -0.14 -49.62
N GLU A 65 7.18 -0.86 -48.56
CA GLU A 65 6.12 -1.88 -48.65
C GLU A 65 4.94 -1.42 -47.79
N MET A 66 3.92 -0.96 -48.53
CA MET A 66 2.59 -0.46 -48.13
C MET A 66 2.59 0.78 -47.20
N SER A 67 1.93 1.86 -47.64
CA SER A 67 1.54 2.94 -46.73
C SER A 67 0.60 2.39 -45.64
N ILE A 68 0.44 3.14 -44.54
CA ILE A 68 -0.50 2.73 -43.48
C ILE A 68 -1.90 2.54 -44.07
N GLU A 69 -2.34 3.45 -44.95
CA GLU A 69 -3.64 3.33 -45.60
C GLU A 69 -3.72 2.11 -46.55
N GLU A 70 -2.63 1.75 -47.21
CA GLU A 70 -2.56 0.56 -48.08
C GLU A 70 -2.58 -0.74 -47.27
N CYS A 71 -1.84 -0.80 -46.16
CA CYS A 71 -1.85 -1.91 -45.20
C CYS A 71 -3.25 -2.10 -44.60
N GLU A 72 -3.90 -1.00 -44.21
CA GLU A 72 -5.26 -1.02 -43.68
C GLU A 72 -6.27 -1.46 -44.74
N ALA A 73 -6.15 -0.98 -45.98
CA ALA A 73 -7.01 -1.41 -47.09
C ALA A 73 -6.83 -2.89 -47.44
N ALA A 74 -5.60 -3.43 -47.37
CA ALA A 74 -5.33 -4.84 -47.63
C ALA A 74 -5.86 -5.76 -46.51
N VAL A 75 -5.76 -5.32 -45.26
CA VAL A 75 -6.39 -6.00 -44.12
C VAL A 75 -7.92 -5.98 -44.26
N VAL A 76 -8.52 -4.87 -44.68
CA VAL A 76 -9.97 -4.77 -44.96
C VAL A 76 -10.41 -5.65 -46.13
N ALA A 77 -9.54 -5.85 -47.13
CA ALA A 77 -9.77 -6.78 -48.24
C ALA A 77 -9.49 -8.26 -47.90
N GLY A 78 -9.12 -8.57 -46.66
CA GLY A 78 -8.91 -9.94 -46.17
C GLY A 78 -7.50 -10.52 -46.36
N ASN A 79 -6.52 -9.70 -46.78
CA ASN A 79 -5.13 -10.11 -47.00
C ASN A 79 -4.20 -9.36 -46.02
N VAL A 80 -3.83 -10.00 -44.90
CA VAL A 80 -2.92 -9.40 -43.91
C VAL A 80 -1.46 -9.53 -44.36
N PRO A 81 -0.70 -8.43 -44.47
CA PRO A 81 0.70 -8.49 -44.87
C PRO A 81 1.60 -9.08 -43.77
N GLU A 82 2.67 -9.74 -44.19
CA GLU A 82 3.64 -10.40 -43.30
C GLU A 82 4.46 -9.37 -42.50
N ALA A 83 4.79 -9.69 -41.24
CA ALA A 83 5.55 -8.78 -40.40
C ALA A 83 6.96 -8.55 -40.98
N PRO A 84 7.49 -7.32 -40.91
CA PRO A 84 8.82 -7.05 -41.43
C PRO A 84 9.88 -7.87 -40.68
N PRO A 85 10.94 -8.32 -41.36
CA PRO A 85 11.97 -9.14 -40.76
C PRO A 85 12.67 -8.38 -39.62
N VAL A 86 12.88 -9.07 -38.49
CA VAL A 86 13.68 -8.51 -37.39
C VAL A 86 15.07 -8.21 -37.93
N PRO A 87 15.57 -6.96 -37.81
CA PRO A 87 16.87 -6.62 -38.34
C PRO A 87 17.94 -7.52 -37.69
N PRO A 88 18.92 -8.01 -38.47
CA PRO A 88 19.94 -8.91 -37.95
C PRO A 88 20.69 -8.23 -36.81
N LYS A 89 20.89 -8.98 -35.72
CA LYS A 89 21.65 -8.50 -34.58
C LYS A 89 23.06 -8.13 -35.08
N PRO A 90 23.55 -6.89 -34.84
CA PRO A 90 24.86 -6.48 -35.32
C PRO A 90 25.93 -7.45 -34.82
N ALA A 91 26.80 -7.89 -35.72
CA ALA A 91 27.87 -8.80 -35.36
C ALA A 91 28.80 -8.15 -34.33
N ALA A 92 29.29 -8.96 -33.39
CA ALA A 92 30.36 -8.51 -32.51
C ALA A 92 31.61 -8.19 -33.36
N PRO A 93 32.43 -7.20 -32.97
CA PRO A 93 33.69 -6.90 -33.65
C PRO A 93 34.60 -8.13 -33.72
N VAL A 94 35.36 -8.24 -34.81
CA VAL A 94 36.30 -9.34 -35.03
C VAL A 94 37.34 -9.38 -33.90
N GLY A 95 37.60 -10.57 -33.36
CA GLY A 95 38.50 -10.76 -32.22
C GLY A 95 37.81 -10.82 -30.84
N THR A 96 36.47 -10.78 -30.80
CA THR A 96 35.71 -10.94 -29.56
C THR A 96 35.73 -12.40 -29.07
N PRO A 97 36.09 -12.68 -27.79
CA PRO A 97 36.20 -14.04 -27.26
C PRO A 97 34.84 -14.67 -26.92
N VAL A 98 34.70 -15.97 -27.19
CA VAL A 98 33.52 -16.77 -26.84
C VAL A 98 33.73 -17.37 -25.45
N ILE A 99 32.91 -16.95 -24.50
CA ILE A 99 32.96 -17.35 -23.09
C ILE A 99 31.60 -17.88 -22.65
N GLN A 100 31.53 -18.75 -21.65
CA GLN A 100 30.26 -18.91 -20.92
C GLN A 100 29.87 -17.54 -20.35
N PRO A 101 28.62 -17.08 -20.53
CA PRO A 101 28.16 -15.81 -19.97
C PRO A 101 28.53 -15.75 -18.49
N LEU A 102 29.23 -14.69 -18.06
CA LEU A 102 29.56 -14.53 -16.65
C LEU A 102 28.27 -14.72 -15.82
N GLN A 103 28.30 -15.65 -14.87
CA GLN A 103 27.31 -15.89 -13.82
C GLN A 103 27.34 -14.69 -12.86
N LEU A 104 26.90 -13.54 -13.36
CA LEU A 104 26.77 -12.30 -12.61
C LEU A 104 25.32 -12.17 -12.23
N SER A 105 25.07 -12.10 -10.93
CA SER A 105 23.75 -11.77 -10.39
C SER A 105 23.30 -10.33 -10.71
N ARG A 106 24.18 -9.43 -11.21
CA ARG A 106 23.80 -8.08 -11.72
C ARG A 106 24.77 -7.50 -12.75
N ARG A 107 24.25 -6.64 -13.65
CA ARG A 107 25.02 -5.96 -14.72
C ARG A 107 24.70 -4.45 -14.80
N PRO A 108 25.37 -3.60 -14.00
CA PRO A 108 24.91 -2.22 -13.72
C PRO A 108 25.04 -1.21 -14.88
N ARG A 109 25.77 -1.52 -15.95
CA ARG A 109 26.04 -0.58 -17.06
C ARG A 109 24.98 -0.58 -18.19
N ARG A 110 23.95 -1.45 -18.14
CA ARG A 110 22.88 -1.52 -19.15
C ARG A 110 21.98 -0.27 -19.17
N ASN A 111 21.90 0.39 -18.03
CA ASN A 111 20.96 1.47 -17.77
C ASN A 111 21.52 2.87 -18.07
N ARG A 112 22.67 2.98 -18.75
CA ARG A 112 23.35 4.26 -19.06
C ARG A 112 23.64 4.44 -20.54
N GLN A 113 23.00 3.63 -21.39
CA GLN A 113 23.35 3.50 -22.81
C GLN A 113 22.83 4.63 -23.70
N SER A 114 21.85 5.42 -23.25
CA SER A 114 21.35 6.58 -24.00
C SER A 114 21.04 7.77 -23.09
N PRO A 115 20.99 9.02 -23.62
CA PRO A 115 20.52 10.19 -22.89
C PRO A 115 19.12 10.01 -22.28
N ALA A 116 18.20 9.31 -22.98
CA ALA A 116 16.87 8.98 -22.46
C ALA A 116 16.94 8.02 -21.26
N LEU A 117 17.79 6.98 -21.32
CA LEU A 117 18.03 6.07 -20.19
C LEU A 117 18.69 6.77 -19.00
N ARG A 118 19.53 7.79 -19.22
CA ARG A 118 20.11 8.61 -18.14
C ARG A 118 19.05 9.50 -17.45
N ALA A 119 18.10 10.04 -18.21
CA ALA A 119 16.97 10.78 -17.65
C ALA A 119 15.99 9.87 -16.87
N SER A 120 15.98 8.57 -17.15
CA SER A 120 15.16 7.57 -16.43
C SER A 120 15.69 7.19 -15.03
N PHE A 121 16.92 7.59 -14.67
CA PHE A 121 17.47 7.47 -13.30
C PHE A 121 17.55 8.83 -12.63
N GLN A 122 16.47 9.60 -12.80
CA GLN A 122 16.17 10.73 -11.94
C GLN A 122 16.20 10.23 -10.49
N GLU A 123 16.95 10.93 -9.65
CA GLU A 123 16.93 10.69 -8.21
C GLU A 123 15.48 10.83 -7.74
N THR A 124 14.91 9.74 -7.25
CA THR A 124 13.65 9.78 -6.50
C THR A 124 13.83 10.80 -5.39
N SER A 125 12.96 11.81 -5.35
CA SER A 125 12.94 12.77 -4.25
C SER A 125 12.89 11.98 -2.93
N GLN A 126 13.92 12.15 -2.11
CA GLN A 126 13.97 11.64 -0.73
C GLN A 126 13.17 12.57 0.19
N GLU A 127 12.07 13.12 -0.33
CA GLU A 127 11.31 14.19 0.31
C GLU A 127 10.05 13.63 0.92
N ASP A 128 9.78 14.06 2.14
CA ASP A 128 8.60 13.67 2.88
C ASP A 128 7.36 14.18 2.16
N THR A 129 6.51 13.25 1.70
CA THR A 129 5.34 13.58 0.89
C THR A 129 4.08 13.47 1.74
N PRO A 130 3.27 14.54 1.89
CA PRO A 130 2.05 14.47 2.67
C PRO A 130 1.05 13.49 2.07
N ILE A 131 0.25 12.86 2.92
CA ILE A 131 -0.85 11.98 2.52
C ILE A 131 -2.14 12.78 2.68
N GLY A 132 -2.79 13.13 1.56
CA GLY A 132 -3.94 14.06 1.55
C GLY A 132 -5.10 13.55 2.40
N ALA A 133 -5.46 12.28 2.25
CA ALA A 133 -6.52 11.65 3.04
C ALA A 133 -6.15 11.41 4.53
N MET A 134 -4.91 11.66 4.94
CA MET A 134 -4.45 11.47 6.33
C MET A 134 -3.71 12.72 6.83
N PRO A 135 -4.43 13.78 7.23
CA PRO A 135 -3.82 15.02 7.69
C PRO A 135 -2.78 14.79 8.79
N GLY A 136 -1.58 15.34 8.60
CA GLY A 136 -0.45 15.17 9.54
C GLY A 136 0.39 13.91 9.32
N CYS A 137 0.00 13.01 8.42
CA CYS A 137 0.81 11.85 8.04
C CYS A 137 1.56 12.08 6.71
N TYR A 138 2.75 11.51 6.61
CA TYR A 138 3.64 11.66 5.47
C TYR A 138 4.22 10.30 5.06
N ARG A 139 4.48 10.14 3.76
CA ARG A 139 5.42 9.13 3.26
C ARG A 139 6.82 9.66 3.49
N LEU A 140 7.57 9.02 4.37
CA LEU A 140 8.86 9.52 4.82
C LEU A 140 10.02 8.92 4.01
N GLY A 141 11.01 9.74 3.71
CA GLY A 141 12.28 9.27 3.19
C GLY A 141 13.03 8.45 4.24
N TRP A 142 13.36 7.19 3.96
CA TRP A 142 13.94 6.27 4.95
C TRP A 142 15.29 6.72 5.55
N ARG A 143 16.07 7.56 4.84
CA ARG A 143 17.39 8.06 5.30
C ARG A 143 17.31 9.29 6.20
N HIS A 144 16.26 10.09 6.07
CA HIS A 144 16.14 11.40 6.73
C HIS A 144 14.83 11.48 7.52
N GLY A 145 13.69 11.68 6.85
CA GLY A 145 12.39 11.88 7.50
C GLY A 145 12.01 10.74 8.45
N LEU A 146 12.21 9.49 8.06
CA LEU A 146 11.89 8.34 8.93
C LEU A 146 12.76 8.32 10.19
N VAL A 147 14.06 8.57 10.03
CA VAL A 147 15.02 8.56 11.14
C VAL A 147 14.72 9.66 12.14
N GLU A 148 14.34 10.84 11.65
CA GLU A 148 13.90 11.96 12.50
C GLU A 148 12.58 11.65 13.22
N GLU A 149 11.63 11.03 12.53
CA GLU A 149 10.34 10.68 13.13
C GLU A 149 10.49 9.60 14.21
N VAL A 150 11.36 8.61 13.99
CA VAL A 150 11.74 7.63 15.01
C VAL A 150 12.39 8.33 16.20
N ALA A 151 13.30 9.28 15.98
CA ALA A 151 13.91 10.04 17.08
C ALA A 151 12.84 10.76 17.94
N LYS A 152 11.93 11.49 17.30
CA LYS A 152 10.83 12.19 17.99
C LYS A 152 9.91 11.24 18.75
N ALA A 153 9.62 10.07 18.18
CA ALA A 153 8.80 9.04 18.82
C ALA A 153 9.49 8.51 20.09
N ARG A 154 10.78 8.23 20.00
CA ARG A 154 11.59 7.76 21.13
C ARG A 154 11.70 8.79 22.24
N ASP A 155 11.84 10.09 21.91
CA ASP A 155 11.91 11.17 22.89
C ASP A 155 10.69 11.23 23.83
N VAL A 156 9.55 10.71 23.38
CA VAL A 156 8.31 10.64 24.16
C VAL A 156 7.96 9.22 24.62
N GLY A 157 8.91 8.28 24.53
CA GLY A 157 8.77 6.91 25.04
C GLY A 157 8.17 5.89 24.07
N VAL A 158 7.92 6.25 22.81
CA VAL A 158 7.45 5.32 21.77
C VAL A 158 8.67 4.64 21.13
N ASN A 159 8.95 3.41 21.59
CA ASN A 159 10.12 2.62 21.17
C ASN A 159 9.76 1.43 20.26
N SER A 160 8.60 1.47 19.63
CA SER A 160 8.16 0.45 18.67
C SER A 160 7.58 1.10 17.43
N ILE A 161 7.93 0.56 16.26
CA ILE A 161 7.40 1.04 14.97
C ILE A 161 6.97 -0.12 14.10
N VAL A 162 6.07 0.16 13.16
CA VAL A 162 5.70 -0.77 12.08
C VAL A 162 6.06 -0.16 10.73
N LEU A 163 6.73 -0.92 9.87
CA LEU A 163 7.16 -0.47 8.56
C LEU A 163 6.18 -0.91 7.46
N PHE A 164 5.66 0.07 6.71
CA PHE A 164 4.89 -0.15 5.49
C PHE A 164 5.60 0.52 4.31
N PRO A 165 6.07 -0.23 3.29
CA PRO A 165 6.84 0.35 2.19
C PRO A 165 5.94 0.90 1.09
N LYS A 166 6.34 2.02 0.47
CA LYS A 166 5.89 2.41 -0.87
C LYS A 166 7.04 2.18 -1.85
N VAL A 167 7.02 1.03 -2.51
CA VAL A 167 8.05 0.66 -3.49
C VAL A 167 7.78 1.39 -4.82
N PRO A 168 8.83 1.88 -5.52
CA PRO A 168 8.69 2.41 -6.86
C PRO A 168 8.00 1.42 -7.81
N ASP A 169 7.04 1.90 -8.61
CA ASP A 169 6.23 1.02 -9.46
C ASP A 169 7.04 0.22 -10.48
N ALA A 170 8.19 0.75 -10.92
CA ALA A 170 9.10 0.05 -11.83
C ALA A 170 9.78 -1.20 -11.21
N LEU A 171 9.69 -1.37 -9.89
CA LEU A 171 10.19 -2.55 -9.18
C LEU A 171 9.07 -3.54 -8.84
N LYS A 172 7.81 -3.21 -9.12
CA LYS A 172 6.69 -4.10 -8.88
C LYS A 172 6.61 -5.16 -9.99
N SER A 173 6.30 -6.40 -9.61
CA SER A 173 6.10 -7.51 -10.53
C SER A 173 4.86 -8.32 -10.14
N PRO A 174 4.26 -9.11 -11.03
CA PRO A 174 3.09 -9.94 -10.69
C PRO A 174 3.35 -10.92 -9.53
N SER A 175 4.60 -11.39 -9.39
CA SER A 175 5.05 -12.29 -8.33
C SER A 175 5.62 -11.60 -7.09
N GLY A 176 5.71 -10.26 -7.08
CA GLY A 176 6.18 -9.47 -5.95
C GLY A 176 7.67 -9.66 -5.60
N ASP A 177 8.54 -9.88 -6.59
CA ASP A 177 9.93 -10.34 -6.36
C ASP A 177 10.79 -9.37 -5.53
N GLU A 178 10.45 -8.08 -5.52
CA GLU A 178 11.15 -7.06 -4.73
C GLU A 178 10.90 -7.21 -3.22
N ALA A 179 9.89 -8.00 -2.80
CA ALA A 179 9.53 -8.22 -1.39
C ALA A 179 10.64 -8.89 -0.57
N TYR A 180 11.47 -9.71 -1.20
CA TYR A 180 12.58 -10.44 -0.56
C TYR A 180 13.95 -10.05 -1.14
N ASN A 181 14.06 -8.87 -1.76
CA ASN A 181 15.34 -8.32 -2.13
C ASN A 181 16.07 -7.84 -0.86
N ASP A 182 17.15 -8.52 -0.47
CA ASP A 182 17.96 -8.15 0.71
C ASP A 182 18.57 -6.73 0.63
N ASN A 183 18.62 -6.13 -0.57
CA ASN A 183 19.02 -4.73 -0.78
C ASN A 183 17.83 -3.81 -1.07
N GLY A 184 16.61 -4.29 -0.82
CA GLY A 184 15.35 -3.61 -1.04
C GLY A 184 15.13 -2.47 -0.05
N LEU A 185 13.97 -1.81 -0.15
CA LEU A 185 13.65 -0.67 0.71
C LEU A 185 13.55 -1.09 2.19
N VAL A 186 12.79 -2.16 2.49
CA VAL A 186 12.53 -2.59 3.86
C VAL A 186 13.81 -3.10 4.56
N PRO A 187 14.59 -4.07 4.02
CA PRO A 187 15.82 -4.53 4.67
C PRO A 187 16.82 -3.42 4.99
N ARG A 188 17.06 -2.50 4.02
CA ARG A 188 17.97 -1.36 4.26
C ARG A 188 17.45 -0.41 5.33
N THR A 189 16.13 -0.24 5.40
CA THR A 189 15.51 0.61 6.43
C THR A 189 15.65 0.00 7.82
N ILE A 190 15.42 -1.32 7.95
CA ILE A 190 15.59 -2.05 9.22
C ILE A 190 17.03 -1.93 9.69
N GLN A 191 18.00 -2.25 8.83
CA GLN A 191 19.43 -2.17 9.16
C GLN A 191 19.83 -0.76 9.62
N LEU A 192 19.42 0.27 8.87
CA LEU A 192 19.70 1.67 9.26
C LEU A 192 19.14 2.01 10.65
N LEU A 193 17.91 1.58 10.94
CA LEU A 193 17.29 1.87 12.22
C LEU A 193 17.90 1.07 13.36
N LYS A 194 18.23 -0.21 13.15
CA LYS A 194 18.91 -1.05 14.16
C LYS A 194 20.34 -0.57 14.43
N ASP A 195 21.07 -0.12 13.41
CA ASP A 195 22.41 0.46 13.57
C ASP A 195 22.36 1.71 14.46
N LYS A 196 21.34 2.54 14.30
CA LYS A 196 21.18 3.80 15.05
C LYS A 196 20.52 3.61 16.42
N TYR A 197 19.57 2.68 16.50
CA TYR A 197 18.70 2.44 17.65
C TYR A 197 18.56 0.92 17.88
N PRO A 198 19.58 0.26 18.44
CA PRO A 198 19.58 -1.21 18.59
C PRO A 198 18.41 -1.77 19.42
N ASP A 199 17.90 -0.95 20.34
CA ASP A 199 16.80 -1.27 21.25
C ASP A 199 15.40 -0.91 20.70
N LEU A 200 15.31 -0.34 19.49
CA LEU A 200 14.04 -0.07 18.83
C LEU A 200 13.40 -1.39 18.40
N VAL A 201 12.14 -1.62 18.79
CA VAL A 201 11.37 -2.79 18.34
C VAL A 201 10.76 -2.48 16.97
N ILE A 202 11.09 -3.30 15.97
CA ILE A 202 10.66 -3.12 14.58
C ILE A 202 9.72 -4.25 14.20
N TYR A 203 8.46 -3.86 13.98
CA TYR A 203 7.44 -4.66 13.32
C TYR A 203 7.50 -4.42 11.82
N THR A 204 7.30 -5.48 11.05
CA THR A 204 7.30 -5.42 9.57
C THR A 204 6.03 -6.04 9.02
N ASP A 205 5.46 -5.40 7.99
CA ASP A 205 4.35 -5.98 7.24
C ASP A 205 4.87 -7.04 6.25
N VAL A 206 4.18 -8.19 6.21
CA VAL A 206 4.42 -9.28 5.26
C VAL A 206 3.16 -9.47 4.42
N ALA A 207 3.17 -8.88 3.22
CA ALA A 207 2.15 -8.96 2.19
C ALA A 207 2.75 -8.55 0.84
N LEU A 208 2.12 -8.96 -0.27
CA LEU A 208 2.61 -8.63 -1.61
C LEU A 208 2.02 -7.34 -2.19
N ASP A 209 0.98 -6.72 -1.61
CA ASP A 209 0.33 -5.56 -2.22
C ASP A 209 1.24 -4.34 -2.49
N PRO A 210 2.32 -4.06 -1.72
CA PRO A 210 3.23 -2.97 -2.04
C PRO A 210 4.23 -3.33 -3.16
N TYR A 211 4.35 -4.62 -3.49
CA TYR A 211 5.34 -5.19 -4.42
C TYR A 211 4.69 -5.77 -5.69
N SER A 212 3.39 -6.03 -5.64
CA SER A 212 2.60 -6.59 -6.73
C SER A 212 2.25 -5.52 -7.74
N SER A 213 2.38 -5.83 -9.03
CA SER A 213 1.87 -4.97 -10.09
C SER A 213 0.34 -4.92 -10.13
N ASP A 214 -0.37 -5.85 -9.48
CA ASP A 214 -1.83 -5.96 -9.50
C ASP A 214 -2.50 -5.37 -8.25
N GLY A 215 -1.72 -5.11 -7.19
CA GLY A 215 -2.17 -4.50 -5.93
C GLY A 215 -2.94 -5.45 -4.99
N HIS A 216 -2.96 -6.75 -5.28
CA HIS A 216 -3.49 -7.78 -4.41
C HIS A 216 -2.46 -8.22 -3.37
N ASP A 217 -2.94 -8.74 -2.23
CA ASP A 217 -2.07 -9.20 -1.13
C ASP A 217 -1.32 -10.51 -1.51
N GLY A 218 -1.73 -11.17 -2.61
CA GLY A 218 -1.10 -12.37 -3.18
C GLY A 218 -1.00 -12.36 -4.72
N ILE A 219 -0.39 -13.43 -5.26
CA ILE A 219 -0.21 -13.65 -6.70
C ILE A 219 -1.56 -13.93 -7.35
N VAL A 220 -1.82 -13.30 -8.50
CA VAL A 220 -3.09 -13.45 -9.22
C VAL A 220 -2.90 -14.19 -10.53
N ARG A 221 -3.74 -15.21 -10.76
CA ARG A 221 -3.81 -15.93 -12.03
C ARG A 221 -4.59 -15.10 -13.07
N GLU A 222 -4.41 -15.40 -14.35
CA GLU A 222 -5.08 -14.71 -15.47
C GLU A 222 -6.61 -14.64 -15.36
N ASP A 223 -7.25 -15.60 -14.67
CA ASP A 223 -8.70 -15.63 -14.44
C ASP A 223 -9.16 -14.92 -13.15
N GLY A 224 -8.24 -14.25 -12.45
CA GLY A 224 -8.52 -13.48 -11.24
C GLY A 224 -8.47 -14.26 -9.93
N VAL A 225 -8.17 -15.56 -9.97
CA VAL A 225 -7.99 -16.39 -8.76
C VAL A 225 -6.68 -16.03 -8.06
N ILE A 226 -6.73 -15.87 -6.74
CA ILE A 226 -5.55 -15.69 -5.90
C ILE A 226 -4.89 -17.05 -5.64
N MET A 227 -3.59 -17.15 -5.93
CA MET A 227 -2.81 -18.38 -5.82
C MET A 227 -2.24 -18.50 -4.41
N ASN A 228 -2.93 -19.23 -3.52
CA ASN A 228 -2.60 -19.34 -2.09
C ASN A 228 -1.16 -19.79 -1.84
N ASP A 229 -0.80 -20.99 -2.30
CA ASP A 229 0.46 -21.65 -1.94
C ASP A 229 1.68 -20.93 -2.54
N GLU A 230 1.58 -20.48 -3.79
CA GLU A 230 2.62 -19.69 -4.45
C GLU A 230 2.80 -18.32 -3.78
N THR A 231 1.72 -17.74 -3.24
CA THR A 231 1.80 -16.52 -2.43
C THR A 231 2.54 -16.81 -1.13
N VAL A 232 2.13 -17.82 -0.37
CA VAL A 232 2.76 -18.21 0.91
C VAL A 232 4.26 -18.47 0.73
N HIS A 233 4.68 -19.08 -0.39
CA HIS A 233 6.10 -19.27 -0.72
C HIS A 233 6.88 -17.96 -0.82
N GLN A 234 6.32 -16.92 -1.43
CA GLN A 234 6.95 -15.60 -1.50
C GLN A 234 6.96 -14.89 -0.14
N LEU A 235 5.88 -15.01 0.63
CA LEU A 235 5.76 -14.43 1.97
C LEU A 235 6.81 -15.03 2.93
N CYS A 236 7.08 -16.33 2.83
CA CYS A 236 8.15 -16.98 3.59
C CYS A 236 9.53 -16.36 3.28
N LYS A 237 9.85 -16.13 2.00
CA LYS A 237 11.11 -15.45 1.62
C LYS A 237 11.17 -14.01 2.13
N GLN A 238 10.05 -13.29 2.06
CA GLN A 238 9.93 -11.92 2.55
C GLN A 238 10.18 -11.86 4.06
N ALA A 239 9.50 -12.70 4.85
CA ALA A 239 9.66 -12.78 6.29
C ALA A 239 11.12 -13.09 6.69
N VAL A 240 11.75 -14.07 6.02
CA VAL A 240 13.16 -14.42 6.26
C VAL A 240 14.10 -13.27 5.88
N SER A 241 13.87 -12.57 4.77
CA SER A 241 14.67 -11.41 4.37
C SER A 241 14.56 -10.26 5.39
N GLN A 242 13.34 -9.99 5.89
CA GLN A 242 13.10 -8.99 6.92
C GLN A 242 13.74 -9.37 8.27
N ALA A 243 13.62 -10.64 8.69
CA ALA A 243 14.28 -11.18 9.88
C ALA A 243 15.81 -11.06 9.79
N ARG A 244 16.41 -11.43 8.66
CA ARG A 244 17.86 -11.28 8.41
C ARG A 244 18.33 -9.84 8.49
N ALA A 245 17.47 -8.89 8.13
CA ALA A 245 17.77 -7.47 8.26
C ALA A 245 17.69 -6.93 9.70
N GLY A 246 17.11 -7.71 10.62
CA GLY A 246 16.96 -7.38 12.03
C GLY A 246 15.54 -7.00 12.47
N ALA A 247 14.50 -7.43 11.76
CA ALA A 247 13.13 -7.28 12.25
C ALA A 247 12.93 -8.11 13.52
N ASP A 248 12.29 -7.53 14.54
CA ASP A 248 11.96 -8.25 15.78
C ASP A 248 10.65 -9.02 15.64
N VAL A 249 9.72 -8.46 14.86
CA VAL A 249 8.40 -9.04 14.61
C VAL A 249 8.05 -8.95 13.13
N VAL A 250 7.70 -10.09 12.53
CA VAL A 250 7.09 -10.15 11.19
C VAL A 250 5.57 -10.26 11.34
N SER A 251 4.83 -9.54 10.52
CA SER A 251 3.38 -9.37 10.69
C SER A 251 2.65 -9.70 9.39
N PRO A 252 2.34 -11.00 9.13
CA PRO A 252 1.62 -11.41 7.92
C PRO A 252 0.23 -10.80 7.89
N SER A 253 -0.02 -9.97 6.87
CA SER A 253 -1.29 -9.25 6.73
C SER A 253 -2.10 -9.71 5.53
N ASP A 254 -1.65 -10.72 4.80
CA ASP A 254 -2.15 -11.21 3.52
C ASP A 254 -3.51 -11.94 3.58
N MET A 255 -3.81 -12.65 4.67
CA MET A 255 -4.97 -13.54 4.86
C MET A 255 -5.00 -14.78 3.94
N MET A 256 -3.84 -15.32 3.56
CA MET A 256 -3.73 -16.62 2.90
C MET A 256 -3.86 -17.77 3.93
N ASP A 257 -4.36 -18.91 3.50
CA ASP A 257 -4.49 -20.08 4.38
C ASP A 257 -3.10 -20.68 4.67
N GLY A 258 -2.82 -21.02 5.94
CA GLY A 258 -1.59 -21.70 6.36
C GLY A 258 -0.31 -20.85 6.39
N ARG A 259 -0.42 -19.53 6.16
CA ARG A 259 0.77 -18.65 6.07
C ARG A 259 1.57 -18.59 7.37
N VAL A 260 0.93 -18.65 8.54
CA VAL A 260 1.60 -18.48 9.84
C VAL A 260 2.55 -19.65 10.06
N GLY A 261 2.05 -20.88 9.89
CA GLY A 261 2.85 -22.09 10.08
C GLY A 261 4.00 -22.18 9.09
N ALA A 262 3.75 -21.82 7.83
CA ALA A 262 4.79 -21.78 6.80
C ALA A 262 5.88 -20.74 7.11
N ILE A 263 5.49 -19.52 7.54
CA ILE A 263 6.44 -18.47 7.93
C ILE A 263 7.25 -18.91 9.16
N ARG A 264 6.61 -19.48 10.19
CA ARG A 264 7.31 -20.00 11.37
C ARG A 264 8.36 -21.03 11.00
N ALA A 265 7.99 -22.02 10.17
CA ALA A 265 8.91 -23.04 9.69
C ALA A 265 10.07 -22.45 8.88
N ALA A 266 9.80 -21.47 8.01
CA ALA A 266 10.84 -20.80 7.21
C ALA A 266 11.82 -19.98 8.07
N LEU A 267 11.31 -19.24 9.05
CA LEU A 267 12.14 -18.50 10.01
C LEU A 267 13.02 -19.45 10.82
N ASP A 268 12.46 -20.56 11.32
CA ASP A 268 13.20 -21.57 12.08
C ASP A 268 14.29 -22.24 11.26
N ALA A 269 14.01 -22.56 10.00
CA ALA A 269 14.98 -23.17 9.10
C ALA A 269 16.20 -22.27 8.82
N ASP A 270 16.02 -20.94 8.85
CA ASP A 270 17.10 -19.96 8.67
C ASP A 270 17.70 -19.48 10.01
N GLY A 271 17.27 -20.06 11.15
CA GLY A 271 17.80 -19.80 12.49
C GLY A 271 17.18 -18.60 13.24
N PHE A 272 16.08 -18.04 12.75
CA PHE A 272 15.37 -16.90 13.32
C PHE A 272 14.27 -17.31 14.33
N HIS A 273 14.59 -18.24 15.23
CA HIS A 273 13.68 -18.73 16.28
C HIS A 273 13.19 -17.64 17.25
N HIS A 274 13.93 -16.53 17.34
CA HIS A 274 13.66 -15.42 18.25
C HIS A 274 12.75 -14.33 17.65
N VAL A 275 12.49 -14.38 16.34
CA VAL A 275 11.63 -13.40 15.66
C VAL A 275 10.17 -13.81 15.87
N SER A 276 9.39 -12.89 16.42
CA SER A 276 7.97 -13.14 16.70
C SER A 276 7.09 -12.98 15.46
N ILE A 277 5.94 -13.63 15.47
CA ILE A 277 4.90 -13.50 14.44
C ILE A 277 3.68 -12.79 15.03
N MET A 278 3.37 -11.59 14.53
CA MET A 278 2.11 -10.90 14.84
C MET A 278 1.14 -11.08 13.68
N SER A 279 0.28 -12.10 13.78
CA SER A 279 -0.65 -12.42 12.70
C SER A 279 -1.81 -11.43 12.67
N TYR A 280 -2.19 -10.96 11.47
CA TYR A 280 -3.43 -10.23 11.25
C TYR A 280 -4.64 -11.16 11.25
N SER A 281 -4.82 -11.93 12.33
CA SER A 281 -5.78 -13.02 12.46
C SER A 281 -7.21 -12.63 12.15
N ALA A 282 -7.62 -11.41 12.51
CA ALA A 282 -8.95 -10.90 12.22
C ALA A 282 -8.87 -9.63 11.36
N LYS A 283 -8.58 -9.78 10.06
CA LYS A 283 -8.57 -8.68 9.07
C LYS A 283 -9.83 -8.71 8.19
N TYR A 284 -10.71 -7.75 8.43
CA TYR A 284 -11.98 -7.64 7.72
C TYR A 284 -11.87 -6.88 6.40
N ALA A 285 -12.72 -7.23 5.43
CA ALA A 285 -12.95 -6.51 4.18
C ALA A 285 -13.69 -5.19 4.41
N SER A 286 -13.02 -4.27 5.09
CA SER A 286 -13.62 -3.08 5.68
C SER A 286 -13.54 -1.84 4.78
N SER A 287 -14.53 -0.96 4.90
CA SER A 287 -14.55 0.35 4.24
C SER A 287 -13.66 1.40 4.91
N PHE A 288 -13.13 1.13 6.12
CA PHE A 288 -12.27 2.06 6.85
C PHE A 288 -10.82 2.15 6.29
N TYR A 289 -10.48 1.46 5.20
CA TYR A 289 -9.11 1.46 4.66
C TYR A 289 -8.82 2.53 3.62
N GLY A 290 -9.82 3.30 3.18
CA GLY A 290 -9.70 4.28 2.08
C GLY A 290 -8.41 5.13 2.13
N PRO A 291 -8.14 5.84 3.23
CA PRO A 291 -6.95 6.69 3.32
C PRO A 291 -5.61 5.93 3.31
N PHE A 292 -5.58 4.65 3.72
CA PHE A 292 -4.36 3.83 3.69
C PHE A 292 -4.03 3.40 2.26
N ARG A 293 -5.07 3.10 1.46
CA ARG A 293 -4.89 2.76 0.06
C ARG A 293 -4.36 3.93 -0.75
N GLU A 294 -4.70 5.17 -0.38
CA GLU A 294 -4.05 6.38 -0.94
C GLU A 294 -2.58 6.49 -0.50
N ALA A 295 -2.29 6.20 0.77
CA ALA A 295 -0.93 6.26 1.31
C ALA A 295 0.05 5.30 0.61
N LEU A 296 -0.37 4.07 0.31
CA LEU A 296 0.47 3.06 -0.34
C LEU A 296 0.25 2.95 -1.85
N ASP A 297 -0.81 3.56 -2.38
CA ASP A 297 -1.25 3.38 -3.77
C ASP A 297 -1.20 1.88 -4.14
N SER A 298 -1.95 1.12 -3.33
CA SER A 298 -2.08 -0.34 -3.36
C SER A 298 -3.55 -0.77 -3.54
N ASN A 299 -4.35 0.08 -4.17
CA ASN A 299 -5.69 -0.32 -4.60
C ASN A 299 -5.57 -1.52 -5.57
N PRO A 300 -6.39 -2.57 -5.41
CA PRO A 300 -6.41 -3.65 -6.38
C PRO A 300 -6.80 -3.06 -7.74
N ARG A 301 -6.03 -3.37 -8.78
CA ARG A 301 -6.28 -2.84 -10.13
C ARG A 301 -7.56 -3.42 -10.75
N PHE A 302 -8.00 -4.57 -10.27
CA PHE A 302 -9.26 -5.22 -10.64
C PHE A 302 -9.84 -6.00 -9.46
N GLY A 303 -11.16 -6.19 -9.47
CA GLY A 303 -11.88 -6.91 -8.41
C GLY A 303 -11.86 -6.20 -7.06
N ASP A 304 -12.04 -6.97 -5.99
CA ASP A 304 -11.89 -6.52 -4.62
C ASP A 304 -11.12 -7.56 -3.77
N LYS A 305 -10.84 -7.24 -2.51
CA LYS A 305 -10.08 -8.11 -1.59
C LYS A 305 -10.99 -9.06 -0.77
N LYS A 306 -12.28 -9.19 -1.10
CA LYS A 306 -13.26 -9.95 -0.29
C LYS A 306 -13.15 -11.47 -0.46
N THR A 307 -12.31 -11.95 -1.38
CA THR A 307 -12.06 -13.38 -1.55
C THR A 307 -11.17 -13.98 -0.47
N TYR A 308 -10.47 -13.13 0.31
CA TYR A 308 -9.58 -13.53 1.41
C TYR A 308 -9.74 -12.67 2.66
N GLN A 309 -10.15 -11.39 2.54
CA GLN A 309 -10.48 -10.59 3.72
C GLN A 309 -11.87 -10.93 4.24
N MET A 310 -11.98 -11.07 5.57
CA MET A 310 -13.17 -11.59 6.22
C MET A 310 -14.38 -10.68 6.05
N ASN A 311 -15.58 -11.27 6.04
CA ASN A 311 -16.81 -10.48 5.98
C ASN A 311 -17.02 -9.68 7.29
N PRO A 312 -17.20 -8.34 7.24
CA PRO A 312 -17.49 -7.50 8.41
C PRO A 312 -18.63 -7.97 9.31
N ALA A 313 -19.62 -8.69 8.75
CA ALA A 313 -20.77 -9.21 9.50
C ALA A 313 -20.49 -10.55 10.21
N ASN A 314 -19.32 -11.17 9.98
CA ASN A 314 -19.01 -12.52 10.43
C ASN A 314 -17.98 -12.53 11.56
N TYR A 315 -18.44 -12.46 12.80
CA TYR A 315 -17.55 -12.58 13.95
C TYR A 315 -17.01 -14.01 14.16
N ARG A 316 -17.72 -15.04 13.67
CA ARG A 316 -17.36 -16.44 13.94
C ARG A 316 -16.08 -16.86 13.23
N GLU A 317 -15.89 -16.34 12.02
CA GLU A 317 -14.66 -16.53 11.23
C GLU A 317 -13.45 -16.02 12.00
N ALA A 318 -13.55 -14.92 12.76
CA ALA A 318 -12.45 -14.42 13.58
C ALA A 318 -11.96 -15.42 14.62
N LEU A 319 -12.87 -16.26 15.15
CA LEU A 319 -12.50 -17.32 16.09
C LEU A 319 -11.80 -18.48 15.39
N VAL A 320 -12.20 -18.80 14.16
CA VAL A 320 -11.57 -19.86 13.36
C VAL A 320 -10.16 -19.43 12.98
N GLU A 321 -10.01 -18.27 12.33
CA GLU A 321 -8.71 -17.73 11.90
C GLU A 321 -7.74 -17.56 13.08
N ALA A 322 -8.21 -17.00 14.21
CA ALA A 322 -7.38 -16.84 15.39
C ALA A 322 -6.94 -18.18 15.99
N HIS A 323 -7.79 -19.20 15.95
CA HIS A 323 -7.45 -20.51 16.47
C HIS A 323 -6.40 -21.21 15.59
N GLU A 324 -6.56 -21.16 14.27
CA GLU A 324 -5.60 -21.73 13.32
C GLU A 324 -4.25 -21.01 13.45
N ASP A 325 -4.24 -19.67 13.47
CA ASP A 325 -3.01 -18.88 13.63
C ASP A 325 -2.26 -19.20 14.94
N GLU A 326 -2.99 -19.32 16.05
CA GLU A 326 -2.42 -19.69 17.35
C GLU A 326 -1.85 -21.11 17.31
N ALA A 327 -2.56 -22.07 16.68
CA ALA A 327 -2.08 -23.44 16.50
C ALA A 327 -0.87 -23.53 15.57
N GLU A 328 -0.76 -22.62 14.61
CA GLU A 328 0.32 -22.51 13.63
C GLU A 328 1.57 -21.77 14.15
N GLY A 329 1.50 -21.19 15.35
CA GLY A 329 2.65 -20.57 16.02
C GLY A 329 2.71 -19.06 15.92
N ALA A 330 1.57 -18.37 15.80
CA ALA A 330 1.51 -16.93 16.06
C ALA A 330 1.86 -16.61 17.52
N ASP A 331 2.64 -15.56 17.74
CA ASP A 331 3.00 -15.07 19.08
C ASP A 331 2.04 -13.96 19.55
N ILE A 332 1.44 -13.24 18.61
CA ILE A 332 0.52 -12.11 18.84
C ILE A 332 -0.62 -12.21 17.82
N LEU A 333 -1.86 -12.06 18.27
CA LEU A 333 -3.05 -12.03 17.41
C LEU A 333 -3.48 -10.58 17.19
N LEU A 334 -3.84 -10.18 15.97
CA LEU A 334 -4.22 -8.80 15.65
C LEU A 334 -5.64 -8.70 15.05
N VAL A 335 -6.40 -7.71 15.54
CA VAL A 335 -7.70 -7.31 14.98
C VAL A 335 -7.56 -6.02 14.15
N LYS A 336 -8.07 -6.05 12.91
CA LYS A 336 -8.05 -4.94 11.96
C LYS A 336 -9.36 -4.86 11.18
N PRO A 337 -10.08 -3.71 11.18
CA PRO A 337 -9.84 -2.49 11.94
C PRO A 337 -10.05 -2.62 13.46
N GLY A 338 -9.71 -1.57 14.22
CA GLY A 338 -9.75 -1.58 15.68
C GLY A 338 -11.10 -1.16 16.26
N LEU A 339 -11.39 0.15 16.25
CA LEU A 339 -12.55 0.74 16.93
C LEU A 339 -13.92 0.19 16.50
N PRO A 340 -14.18 -0.14 15.21
CA PRO A 340 -15.46 -0.72 14.84
C PRO A 340 -15.60 -2.21 15.21
N TYR A 341 -14.54 -2.85 15.70
CA TYR A 341 -14.47 -4.28 16.02
C TYR A 341 -13.99 -4.52 17.47
N LEU A 342 -14.35 -3.63 18.41
CA LEU A 342 -14.04 -3.78 19.84
C LEU A 342 -14.61 -5.08 20.43
N ASP A 343 -15.76 -5.52 19.93
CA ASP A 343 -16.37 -6.80 20.27
C ASP A 343 -15.50 -7.98 19.87
N ILE A 344 -14.85 -7.91 18.70
CA ILE A 344 -13.89 -8.93 18.24
C ILE A 344 -12.63 -8.92 19.10
N ILE A 345 -12.08 -7.74 19.44
CA ILE A 345 -10.93 -7.62 20.36
C ILE A 345 -11.26 -8.28 21.71
N ARG A 346 -12.44 -7.98 22.27
CA ARG A 346 -12.92 -8.61 23.51
C ARG A 346 -13.06 -10.12 23.36
N LEU A 347 -13.67 -10.57 22.27
CA LEU A 347 -13.89 -11.98 21.98
C LEU A 347 -12.59 -12.77 21.90
N LEU A 348 -11.58 -12.26 21.19
CA LEU A 348 -10.27 -12.92 21.11
C LEU A 348 -9.59 -12.93 22.48
N ARG A 349 -9.66 -11.84 23.24
CA ARG A 349 -9.09 -11.76 24.59
C ARG A 349 -9.77 -12.69 25.60
N ASP A 350 -11.02 -13.09 25.38
CA ASP A 350 -11.72 -14.10 26.20
C ASP A 350 -11.31 -15.54 25.85
N ARG A 351 -10.70 -15.76 24.69
CA ARG A 351 -10.50 -17.09 24.09
C ARG A 351 -9.04 -17.49 23.91
N SER A 352 -8.14 -16.53 23.78
CA SER A 352 -6.72 -16.76 23.64
C SER A 352 -5.95 -16.21 24.85
N ALA A 353 -4.87 -16.90 25.19
CA ALA A 353 -3.90 -16.42 26.18
C ALA A 353 -2.82 -15.53 25.56
N LEU A 354 -2.74 -15.48 24.21
CA LEU A 354 -1.76 -14.67 23.50
C LEU A 354 -2.07 -13.16 23.67
N PRO A 355 -1.04 -12.30 23.59
CA PRO A 355 -1.23 -10.87 23.47
C PRO A 355 -2.13 -10.51 22.28
N ILE A 356 -3.05 -9.58 22.50
CA ILE A 356 -3.95 -9.09 21.46
C ILE A 356 -3.52 -7.70 21.00
N ALA A 357 -3.19 -7.57 19.72
CA ALA A 357 -2.96 -6.29 19.08
C ALA A 357 -4.25 -5.76 18.42
N ALA A 358 -4.41 -4.44 18.41
CA ALA A 358 -5.47 -3.77 17.67
C ALA A 358 -4.89 -2.70 16.75
N TYR A 359 -5.35 -2.66 15.50
CA TYR A 359 -4.92 -1.64 14.56
C TYR A 359 -6.01 -0.58 14.37
N GLN A 360 -5.80 0.60 14.94
CA GLN A 360 -6.59 1.78 14.62
C GLN A 360 -6.21 2.28 13.22
N VAL A 361 -7.02 1.92 12.23
CA VAL A 361 -6.65 2.11 10.83
C VAL A 361 -6.85 3.55 10.37
N SER A 362 -6.41 3.80 9.15
CA SER A 362 -6.34 5.13 8.57
C SER A 362 -7.70 5.84 8.48
N GLY A 363 -8.79 5.14 8.17
CA GLY A 363 -10.13 5.72 8.18
C GLY A 363 -10.58 6.14 9.58
N GLU A 364 -10.27 5.36 10.61
CA GLU A 364 -10.55 5.73 12.00
C GLU A 364 -9.78 6.99 12.40
N TYR A 365 -8.48 7.03 12.08
CA TYR A 365 -7.63 8.21 12.27
C TYR A 365 -8.18 9.46 11.58
N SER A 366 -8.45 9.34 10.27
CA SER A 366 -8.90 10.47 9.46
C SER A 366 -10.28 10.98 9.86
N MET A 367 -11.16 10.11 10.34
CA MET A 367 -12.45 10.52 10.91
C MET A 367 -12.29 11.41 12.13
N ILE A 368 -11.40 11.03 13.07
CA ILE A 368 -11.13 11.82 14.28
C ILE A 368 -10.46 13.14 13.91
N LYS A 369 -9.43 13.11 13.04
CA LYS A 369 -8.77 14.34 12.54
C LYS A 369 -9.75 15.28 11.83
N ALA A 370 -10.60 14.77 10.95
CA ALA A 370 -11.58 15.59 10.24
C ALA A 370 -12.57 16.25 11.21
N GLY A 371 -13.10 15.50 12.18
CA GLY A 371 -13.98 16.04 13.21
C GLY A 371 -13.30 17.13 14.07
N GLY A 372 -12.03 16.94 14.40
CA GLY A 372 -11.19 17.91 15.11
C GLY A 372 -10.98 19.21 14.33
N VAL A 373 -10.53 19.10 13.07
CA VAL A 373 -10.32 20.23 12.16
C VAL A 373 -11.62 21.04 11.95
N LEU A 374 -12.75 20.35 11.83
CA LEU A 374 -14.08 20.97 11.70
C LEU A 374 -14.65 21.48 13.03
N LYS A 375 -13.93 21.30 14.15
CA LYS A 375 -14.36 21.65 15.50
C LYS A 375 -15.70 21.03 15.90
N MET A 376 -16.03 19.87 15.33
CA MET A 376 -17.22 19.09 15.66
C MET A 376 -17.00 18.27 16.94
N ILE A 377 -15.76 17.91 17.20
CA ILE A 377 -15.31 17.19 18.39
C ILE A 377 -14.02 17.83 18.93
N ASP A 378 -13.73 17.58 20.19
CA ASP A 378 -12.40 17.80 20.76
C ASP A 378 -11.49 16.63 20.30
N GLU A 379 -10.59 16.92 19.35
CA GLU A 379 -9.73 15.91 18.72
C GLU A 379 -8.91 15.13 19.74
N GLU A 380 -8.25 15.84 20.66
CA GLU A 380 -7.33 15.24 21.63
C GLU A 380 -8.08 14.31 22.58
N ARG A 381 -9.24 14.78 23.11
CA ARG A 381 -10.05 13.98 24.02
C ARG A 381 -10.61 12.74 23.34
N VAL A 382 -11.14 12.87 22.12
CA VAL A 382 -11.70 11.74 21.38
C VAL A 382 -10.61 10.76 20.93
N MET A 383 -9.44 11.25 20.52
CA MET A 383 -8.26 10.42 20.24
C MET A 383 -7.91 9.57 21.47
N MET A 384 -7.70 10.19 22.63
CA MET A 384 -7.35 9.46 23.85
C MET A 384 -8.43 8.47 24.29
N GLU A 385 -9.70 8.84 24.19
CA GLU A 385 -10.81 7.94 24.49
C GLU A 385 -10.89 6.75 23.53
N SER A 386 -10.60 6.96 22.24
CA SER A 386 -10.57 5.87 21.25
C SER A 386 -9.49 4.83 21.57
N LEU A 387 -8.29 5.27 21.96
CA LEU A 387 -7.19 4.38 22.37
C LEU A 387 -7.52 3.66 23.68
N MET A 388 -8.14 4.35 24.64
CA MET A 388 -8.63 3.73 25.86
C MET A 388 -9.70 2.66 25.58
N CYS A 389 -10.57 2.87 24.59
CA CYS A 389 -11.57 1.87 24.20
C CYS A 389 -10.92 0.59 23.67
N LEU A 390 -9.90 0.69 22.82
CA LEU A 390 -9.11 -0.46 22.35
C LEU A 390 -8.46 -1.20 23.52
N ARG A 391 -7.81 -0.46 24.43
CA ARG A 391 -7.20 -1.03 25.63
C ARG A 391 -8.22 -1.72 26.53
N ARG A 392 -9.38 -1.10 26.75
CA ARG A 392 -10.48 -1.63 27.57
C ARG A 392 -11.08 -2.90 26.98
N ALA A 393 -11.18 -2.99 25.64
CA ALA A 393 -11.69 -4.19 24.97
C ALA A 393 -10.75 -5.39 25.19
N GLY A 394 -9.46 -5.17 25.35
CA GLY A 394 -8.49 -6.21 25.67
C GLY A 394 -7.18 -6.13 24.91
N ALA A 395 -6.94 -5.07 24.13
CA ALA A 395 -5.71 -4.92 23.37
C ALA A 395 -4.50 -4.65 24.28
N ASP A 396 -3.50 -5.53 24.21
CA ASP A 396 -2.19 -5.37 24.84
C ASP A 396 -1.31 -4.40 24.05
N ILE A 397 -1.48 -4.39 22.72
CA ILE A 397 -0.70 -3.59 21.77
C ILE A 397 -1.67 -2.78 20.89
N ILE A 398 -1.38 -1.51 20.63
CA ILE A 398 -2.19 -0.67 19.75
C ILE A 398 -1.30 -0.10 18.64
N LEU A 399 -1.60 -0.47 17.40
CA LEU A 399 -1.04 0.18 16.21
C LEU A 399 -1.91 1.39 15.90
N THR A 400 -1.32 2.58 15.92
CA THR A 400 -2.06 3.83 15.67
C THR A 400 -1.17 4.91 15.07
N TYR A 401 -1.75 5.70 14.16
CA TYR A 401 -1.14 6.92 13.63
C TYR A 401 -1.09 8.06 14.66
N PHE A 402 -1.81 7.93 15.78
CA PHE A 402 -1.80 8.87 16.89
C PHE A 402 -0.69 8.60 17.91
N ALA A 403 0.19 7.61 17.71
CA ALA A 403 1.14 7.15 18.72
C ALA A 403 1.96 8.30 19.34
N LEU A 404 2.52 9.18 18.50
CA LEU A 404 3.30 10.33 18.95
C LEU A 404 2.45 11.37 19.69
N GLN A 405 1.23 11.65 19.19
CA GLN A 405 0.32 12.62 19.81
C GLN A 405 -0.18 12.12 21.17
N ALA A 406 -0.59 10.85 21.25
CA ALA A 406 -1.03 10.21 22.48
C ALA A 406 0.10 10.12 23.51
N ALA A 407 1.32 9.77 23.10
CA ALA A 407 2.47 9.74 24.00
C ALA A 407 2.76 11.11 24.62
N ARG A 408 2.66 12.21 23.84
CA ARG A 408 2.79 13.57 24.38
C ARG A 408 1.70 13.90 25.41
N CYS A 409 0.46 13.51 25.15
CA CYS A 409 -0.63 13.70 26.12
C CYS A 409 -0.38 12.92 27.42
N LEU A 410 0.20 11.72 27.34
CA LEU A 410 0.47 10.85 28.49
C LEU A 410 1.71 11.24 29.29
N CYS A 411 2.75 11.74 28.62
CA CYS A 411 4.00 12.17 29.26
C CYS A 411 3.90 13.57 29.91
N GLY A 412 2.78 14.27 29.71
CA GLY A 412 2.52 15.61 30.23
C GLY A 412 3.00 16.71 29.28
N GLY A 413 2.14 17.71 29.06
CA GLY A 413 2.47 18.92 28.29
C GLY A 413 3.49 19.82 28.96
#